data_AF-A0A923TQA2-F1
#
_entry.id   AF-A0A923TQA2-F1
#
_cell.length_a   1.000
_cell.length_b   1.000
_cell.length_c   1.000
_cell.angle_alpha   90.00
_cell.angle_beta   90.00
_cell.angle_gamma   90.00
#
_symmetry.space_group_name_H-M   'P 1'
#
loop_
_entity.id
_entity.type
_entity.pdbx_description
1 polymer ?
#
loop_
_entity_poly.entity_id
_entity_poly.type
_entity_poly.pdbx_seq_one_letter_code
_entity_poly.pdbx_strand_id
1 'polypeptide(L)'
;MKLVPALSILLAGGLASASAFAVDYLTAEQARKLLFPAAAQWQEKTVPLGADQLQAVARAAGLPARSAAWAVSNARDDKGRYLGSVVVDQVIGKFELITYAVGVDASGAVTGIEVLSYRESHGSEIRLPAWRRQFAGKSLAQPIKAGEDISVISGATLSCNHVTDGVR
;
A
#
# COMPACT_ATOMS: atom_id res chain seq x y z
N MET A 1 61.94 -12.10 -35.02
CA MET A 1 61.87 -11.01 -34.03
C MET A 1 60.99 -9.91 -34.63
N LYS A 2 59.84 -9.50 -34.11
CA LYS A 2 59.34 -9.52 -32.72
C LYS A 2 57.81 -9.71 -32.72
N LEU A 3 57.31 -10.57 -31.83
CA LEU A 3 55.89 -10.66 -31.47
C LEU A 3 55.44 -9.36 -30.80
N VAL A 4 54.24 -8.89 -31.12
CA VAL A 4 53.52 -7.87 -30.36
C VAL A 4 52.53 -8.62 -29.45
N PRO A 5 52.61 -8.54 -28.10
CA PRO A 5 51.57 -9.10 -27.27
C PRO A 5 50.39 -8.13 -27.19
N ALA A 6 49.21 -8.59 -27.56
CA ALA A 6 47.96 -7.90 -27.29
C ALA A 6 47.67 -7.97 -25.78
N LEU A 7 47.67 -6.82 -25.11
CA LEU A 7 47.32 -6.71 -23.71
C LEU A 7 45.79 -6.68 -23.58
N SER A 8 45.19 -7.83 -23.27
CA SER A 8 43.77 -7.91 -22.91
C SER A 8 43.59 -7.37 -21.48
N ILE A 9 43.04 -6.17 -21.36
CA ILE A 9 42.58 -5.63 -20.07
C ILE A 9 41.22 -6.27 -19.77
N LEU A 10 41.19 -7.20 -18.80
CA LEU A 10 39.95 -7.64 -18.18
C LEU A 10 39.40 -6.51 -17.30
N LEU A 11 38.30 -5.88 -17.73
CA LEU A 11 37.53 -4.96 -16.90
C LEU A 11 36.61 -5.79 -15.99
N ALA A 12 37.09 -6.17 -14.81
CA ALA A 12 36.24 -6.70 -13.74
C ALA A 12 35.52 -5.53 -13.04
N GLY A 13 34.41 -5.05 -13.63
CA GLY A 13 33.54 -4.05 -13.02
C GLY A 13 32.63 -4.70 -11.98
N GLY A 14 32.93 -4.49 -10.71
CA GLY A 14 32.18 -5.05 -9.58
C GLY A 14 30.71 -4.64 -9.59
N LEU A 15 29.84 -5.62 -9.33
CA LEU A 15 28.45 -5.38 -8.97
C LEU A 15 28.43 -4.65 -7.63
N ALA A 16 28.24 -3.33 -7.66
CA ALA A 16 27.88 -2.59 -6.46
C ALA A 16 26.47 -3.05 -6.05
N SER A 17 26.37 -3.85 -4.98
CA SER A 17 25.10 -4.15 -4.34
C SER A 17 24.56 -2.84 -3.76
N ALA A 18 23.62 -2.20 -4.48
CA ALA A 18 22.79 -1.17 -3.88
C ALA A 18 22.09 -1.81 -2.68
N SER A 19 22.36 -1.29 -1.49
CA SER A 19 21.65 -1.71 -0.28
C SER A 19 20.22 -1.20 -0.40
N ALA A 20 19.33 -2.04 -0.94
CA ALA A 20 17.90 -1.78 -0.90
C ALA A 20 17.44 -1.97 0.54
N PHE A 21 17.03 -0.89 1.21
CA PHE A 21 16.39 -0.95 2.52
C PHE A 21 14.95 -1.41 2.36
N ALA A 22 14.72 -2.64 1.90
CA ALA A 22 13.38 -3.20 1.86
C ALA A 22 13.07 -3.85 3.21
N VAL A 23 12.10 -3.29 3.93
CA VAL A 23 11.58 -3.92 5.15
C VAL A 23 10.12 -4.31 4.92
N ASP A 24 9.90 -5.61 4.85
CA ASP A 24 8.57 -6.21 4.92
C ASP A 24 8.17 -6.35 6.39
N TYR A 25 7.12 -5.65 6.79
CA TYR A 25 6.63 -5.61 8.17
C TYR A 25 5.50 -6.59 8.42
N LEU A 26 4.61 -6.75 7.44
CA LEU A 26 3.44 -7.60 7.52
C LEU A 26 3.19 -8.26 6.18
N THR A 27 2.78 -9.52 6.22
CA THR A 27 2.15 -10.17 5.07
C THR A 27 0.71 -9.69 4.91
N ALA A 28 0.13 -9.84 3.71
CA ALA A 28 -1.29 -9.59 3.49
C ALA A 28 -2.18 -10.42 4.41
N GLU A 29 -1.77 -11.65 4.74
CA GLU A 29 -2.49 -12.51 5.68
C GLU A 29 -2.45 -11.99 7.13
N GLN A 30 -1.30 -11.46 7.59
CA GLN A 30 -1.20 -10.86 8.91
C GLN A 30 -2.05 -9.58 8.99
N ALA A 31 -1.95 -8.72 7.98
CA ALA A 31 -2.72 -7.49 7.90
C ALA A 31 -4.23 -7.74 7.92
N ARG A 32 -4.73 -8.71 7.15
CA ARG A 32 -6.17 -9.00 7.11
C ARG A 32 -6.73 -9.50 8.45
N LYS A 33 -5.94 -10.27 9.21
CA LYS A 33 -6.30 -10.72 10.57
C LYS A 33 -6.34 -9.55 11.56
N LEU A 34 -5.44 -8.57 11.42
CA LEU A 34 -5.45 -7.35 12.22
C LEU A 34 -6.65 -6.45 11.89
N LEU A 35 -7.00 -6.34 10.61
CA LEU A 35 -8.08 -5.47 10.12
C LEU A 35 -9.49 -6.05 10.34
N PHE A 36 -9.62 -7.39 10.39
CA PHE A 36 -10.88 -8.09 10.70
C PHE A 36 -10.62 -9.27 11.65
N PRO A 37 -10.42 -9.01 12.96
CA PRO A 37 -10.17 -10.06 13.93
C PRO A 37 -11.36 -11.03 14.13
N ALA A 38 -12.58 -10.60 13.77
CA ALA A 38 -13.78 -11.42 13.83
C ALA A 38 -14.00 -12.31 12.58
N ALA A 39 -13.14 -12.22 11.56
CA ALA A 39 -13.27 -13.02 10.35
C ALA A 39 -12.80 -14.46 10.58
N ALA A 40 -13.65 -15.42 10.22
CA ALA A 40 -13.34 -16.85 10.25
C ALA A 40 -13.02 -17.40 8.86
N GLN A 41 -13.50 -16.74 7.80
CA GLN A 41 -13.39 -17.20 6.42
C GLN A 41 -12.91 -16.08 5.50
N TRP A 42 -12.10 -16.45 4.51
CA TRP A 42 -11.49 -15.52 3.58
C TRP A 42 -11.66 -15.99 2.14
N GLN A 43 -12.05 -15.07 1.26
CA GLN A 43 -12.07 -15.29 -0.18
C GLN A 43 -11.16 -14.26 -0.86
N GLU A 44 -10.07 -14.73 -1.45
CA GLU A 44 -9.12 -13.89 -2.18
C GLU A 44 -9.52 -13.75 -3.64
N LYS A 45 -9.37 -12.54 -4.18
CA LYS A 45 -9.66 -12.21 -5.57
C LYS A 45 -8.75 -11.09 -6.04
N THR A 46 -8.21 -11.23 -7.24
CA THR A 46 -7.64 -10.10 -7.98
C THR A 46 -8.75 -9.44 -8.79
N VAL A 47 -8.96 -8.15 -8.58
CA VAL A 47 -9.94 -7.33 -9.30
C VAL A 47 -9.19 -6.45 -10.29
N PRO A 48 -9.12 -6.80 -11.58
CA PRO A 48 -8.61 -5.88 -12.59
C PRO A 48 -9.56 -4.68 -12.71
N LEU A 49 -8.99 -3.49 -12.87
CA LEU A 49 -9.72 -2.25 -13.03
C LEU A 49 -9.67 -1.84 -14.51
N GLY A 50 -10.76 -2.11 -15.23
CA GLY A 50 -10.93 -1.64 -16.61
C GLY A 50 -11.09 -0.12 -16.68
N ALA A 51 -11.00 0.46 -17.88
CA ALA A 51 -11.06 1.91 -18.10
C ALA A 51 -12.29 2.57 -17.46
N ASP A 52 -13.47 1.97 -17.61
CA ASP A 52 -14.72 2.50 -17.03
C ASP A 52 -14.70 2.48 -15.50
N GLN A 53 -14.11 1.44 -14.90
CA GLN A 53 -13.95 1.31 -13.46
C GLN A 53 -12.94 2.32 -12.93
N LEU A 54 -11.80 2.50 -13.61
CA LEU A 54 -10.82 3.53 -13.28
C LEU A 54 -11.43 4.93 -13.33
N GLN A 55 -12.25 5.22 -14.35
CA GLN A 55 -12.94 6.49 -14.45
C GLN A 55 -14.00 6.67 -13.36
N ALA A 56 -14.73 5.60 -13.00
CA ALA A 56 -15.69 5.63 -11.90
C ALA A 56 -15.00 5.89 -10.56
N VAL A 57 -13.90 5.18 -10.27
CA VAL A 57 -13.07 5.40 -9.08
C VAL A 57 -12.55 6.83 -9.07
N ALA A 58 -12.03 7.33 -10.20
CA ALA A 58 -11.49 8.68 -10.25
C ALA A 58 -12.54 9.77 -9.99
N ARG A 59 -13.76 9.57 -10.49
CA ARG A 59 -14.90 10.46 -10.21
C ARG A 59 -15.32 10.40 -8.75
N ALA A 60 -15.38 9.21 -8.15
CA ALA A 60 -15.79 9.02 -6.76
C ALA A 60 -14.75 9.58 -5.76
N ALA A 61 -13.46 9.30 -5.99
CA ALA A 61 -12.38 9.74 -5.12
C ALA A 61 -11.93 11.20 -5.39
N GLY A 62 -12.29 11.77 -6.55
CA GLY A 62 -11.81 13.08 -6.98
C GLY A 62 -10.29 13.11 -7.25
N LEU A 63 -9.68 11.95 -7.52
CA LEU A 63 -8.26 11.76 -7.83
C LEU A 63 -8.08 10.70 -8.91
N PRO A 64 -7.01 10.75 -9.70
CA PRO A 64 -6.73 9.68 -10.66
C PRO A 64 -6.52 8.34 -9.94
N ALA A 65 -7.24 7.30 -10.37
CA ALA A 65 -6.99 5.93 -9.95
C ALA A 65 -5.62 5.46 -10.48
N ARG A 66 -4.76 4.96 -9.59
CA ARG A 66 -3.35 4.65 -9.94
C ARG A 66 -3.07 3.15 -10.09
N SER A 67 -3.99 2.29 -9.66
CA SER A 67 -3.80 0.84 -9.62
C SER A 67 -4.53 0.16 -10.78
N ALA A 68 -3.84 -0.74 -11.48
CA ALA A 68 -4.45 -1.50 -12.59
C ALA A 68 -5.26 -2.70 -12.12
N ALA A 69 -4.95 -3.23 -10.93
CA ALA A 69 -5.69 -4.30 -10.30
C ALA A 69 -5.53 -4.22 -8.78
N TRP A 70 -6.58 -4.61 -8.05
CA TRP A 70 -6.55 -4.72 -6.60
C TRP A 70 -6.53 -6.17 -6.15
N ALA A 71 -5.68 -6.49 -5.18
CA ALA A 71 -5.75 -7.73 -4.45
C ALA A 71 -6.75 -7.56 -3.30
N VAL A 72 -7.87 -8.27 -3.38
CA VAL A 72 -9.00 -8.14 -2.45
C VAL A 72 -9.19 -9.44 -1.67
N SER A 73 -9.30 -9.35 -0.35
CA SER A 73 -9.68 -10.45 0.53
C SER A 73 -11.02 -10.14 1.19
N ASN A 74 -12.07 -10.87 0.84
CA ASN A 74 -13.38 -10.73 1.48
C ASN A 74 -13.43 -11.49 2.80
N ALA A 75 -13.79 -10.78 3.86
CA ALA A 75 -13.92 -11.29 5.22
C ALA A 75 -15.36 -11.75 5.49
N ARG A 76 -15.50 -12.95 6.07
CA ARG A 76 -16.79 -13.47 6.57
C ARG A 76 -16.62 -14.03 7.98
N ASP A 77 -17.67 -13.97 8.79
CA ASP A 77 -17.70 -14.62 10.10
C ASP A 77 -17.91 -16.14 9.99
N ASP A 78 -17.97 -16.81 11.14
CA ASP A 78 -18.17 -18.26 11.27
C ASP A 78 -19.51 -18.74 10.68
N LYS A 79 -20.49 -17.85 10.57
CA LYS A 79 -21.81 -18.09 9.98
C LYS A 79 -21.87 -17.72 8.49
N GLY A 80 -20.75 -17.28 7.90
CA GLY A 80 -20.65 -16.90 6.49
C GLY A 80 -21.19 -15.51 6.18
N ARG A 81 -21.56 -14.70 7.19
CA ARG A 81 -22.00 -13.31 6.98
C ARG A 81 -20.81 -12.46 6.57
N TYR A 82 -21.02 -11.65 5.54
CA TYR A 82 -20.01 -10.73 5.03
C TYR A 82 -19.72 -9.60 6.02
N LEU A 83 -18.45 -9.43 6.36
CA LEU A 83 -17.98 -8.40 7.30
C LEU A 83 -17.39 -7.19 6.57
N GLY A 84 -16.78 -7.41 5.40
CA GLY A 84 -16.06 -6.39 4.65
C GLY A 84 -14.98 -6.99 3.74
N SER A 85 -14.13 -6.13 3.22
CA SER A 85 -12.99 -6.51 2.40
C SER A 85 -11.70 -5.87 2.91
N VAL A 86 -10.60 -6.56 2.70
CA VAL A 86 -9.25 -5.99 2.81
C VAL A 86 -8.71 -5.83 1.40
N VAL A 87 -8.28 -4.63 1.05
CA VAL A 87 -7.63 -4.33 -0.23
C VAL A 87 -6.15 -4.08 0.03
N VAL A 88 -5.29 -4.79 -0.70
CA VAL A 88 -3.85 -4.52 -0.73
C VAL A 88 -3.54 -3.73 -1.98
N ASP A 89 -2.84 -2.62 -1.79
CA ASP A 89 -2.49 -1.71 -2.86
C ASP A 89 -1.10 -1.08 -2.65
N GLN A 90 -0.63 -0.37 -3.67
CA GLN A 90 0.69 0.25 -3.68
C GLN A 90 0.61 1.70 -4.14
N VAL A 91 1.33 2.56 -3.43
CA VAL A 91 1.55 3.94 -3.83
C VAL A 91 3.04 4.23 -3.91
N ILE A 92 3.41 5.15 -4.79
CA ILE A 92 4.78 5.66 -4.82
C ILE A 92 5.05 6.46 -3.54
N GLY A 93 6.16 6.21 -2.87
CA GLY A 93 6.70 7.08 -1.83
C GLY A 93 7.36 8.30 -2.45
N LYS A 94 8.60 8.56 -2.08
CA LYS A 94 9.47 9.51 -2.78
C LYS A 94 10.07 8.91 -4.06
N PHE A 95 10.50 7.66 -3.98
CA PHE A 95 11.23 6.91 -5.01
C PHE A 95 10.77 5.45 -5.12
N GLU A 96 10.33 4.84 -4.02
CA GLU A 96 9.99 3.41 -3.97
C GLU A 96 8.52 3.17 -3.63
N LEU A 97 8.01 1.98 -3.97
CA LEU A 97 6.64 1.60 -3.65
C LEU A 97 6.46 1.33 -2.15
N ILE A 98 5.41 1.92 -1.60
CA ILE A 98 4.84 1.63 -0.28
C ILE A 98 3.69 0.65 -0.51
N THR A 99 3.79 -0.55 0.07
CA THR A 99 2.68 -1.52 0.06
C THR A 99 1.88 -1.39 1.35
N TYR A 100 0.57 -1.24 1.22
CA TYR A 100 -0.33 -1.07 2.36
C TYR A 100 -1.61 -1.88 2.14
N ALA A 101 -2.32 -2.15 3.24
CA ALA A 101 -3.62 -2.76 3.24
C ALA A 101 -4.63 -1.82 3.91
N VAL A 102 -5.81 -1.72 3.32
CA VAL A 102 -6.96 -1.01 3.89
C VAL A 102 -8.09 -2.01 4.13
N GLY A 103 -8.68 -1.98 5.32
CA GLY A 103 -9.90 -2.71 5.62
C GLY A 103 -11.10 -1.80 5.44
N VAL A 104 -12.13 -2.28 4.74
CA VAL A 104 -13.39 -1.56 4.51
C VAL A 104 -14.53 -2.48 4.90
N ASP A 105 -15.35 -2.08 5.87
CA ASP A 105 -16.46 -2.88 6.35
C ASP A 105 -17.63 -2.93 5.35
N ALA A 106 -18.65 -3.73 5.65
CA ALA A 106 -19.82 -3.89 4.81
C ALA A 106 -20.65 -2.59 4.60
N SER A 107 -20.42 -1.55 5.41
CA SER A 107 -21.05 -0.23 5.25
C SER A 107 -20.23 0.73 4.38
N GLY A 108 -19.01 0.34 4.00
CA GLY A 108 -18.07 1.19 3.26
C GLY A 108 -17.20 2.07 4.16
N ALA A 109 -17.20 1.85 5.47
CA ALA A 109 -16.33 2.57 6.40
C ALA A 109 -14.99 1.83 6.57
N VAL A 110 -13.90 2.59 6.68
CA VAL A 110 -12.57 2.06 6.88
C VAL A 110 -12.46 1.46 8.29
N THR A 111 -12.11 0.19 8.41
CA THR A 111 -11.82 -0.43 9.71
C THR A 111 -10.42 -0.07 10.21
N GLY A 112 -9.50 0.17 9.28
CA GLY A 112 -8.14 0.62 9.56
C GLY A 112 -7.22 0.42 8.36
N ILE A 113 -5.94 0.74 8.56
CA ILE A 113 -4.88 0.50 7.59
C ILE A 113 -3.66 -0.15 8.26
N GLU A 114 -2.93 -0.92 7.47
CA GLU A 114 -1.62 -1.49 7.83
C GLU A 114 -0.60 -1.24 6.72
N VAL A 115 0.64 -0.92 7.09
CA VAL A 115 1.74 -0.79 6.13
C VAL A 115 2.49 -2.12 6.09
N LEU A 116 2.49 -2.74 4.92
CA LEU A 116 3.02 -4.09 4.71
C LEU A 116 4.51 -4.04 4.38
N SER A 117 4.90 -3.11 3.52
CA SER A 117 6.29 -2.93 3.11
C SER A 117 6.62 -1.47 2.90
N TYR A 118 7.81 -1.07 3.32
CA TYR A 118 8.35 0.27 3.10
C TYR A 118 9.83 0.18 2.71
N ARG A 119 10.21 0.83 1.61
CA ARG A 119 11.54 0.67 1.01
C ARG A 119 12.35 1.96 0.91
N GLU A 120 12.08 2.90 1.81
CA GLU A 120 12.75 4.20 1.83
C GLU A 120 13.39 4.48 3.19
N SER A 121 14.40 5.34 3.19
CA SER A 121 15.15 5.71 4.40
C SER A 121 14.39 6.63 5.36
N HIS A 122 13.37 7.33 4.88
CA HIS A 122 12.58 8.30 5.65
C HIS A 122 11.10 8.14 5.35
N GLY A 123 10.24 8.49 6.31
CA GLY A 123 8.79 8.51 6.14
C GLY A 123 8.07 7.24 6.63
N SER A 124 8.81 6.29 7.21
CA SER A 124 8.25 5.06 7.78
C SER A 124 7.36 5.30 9.02
N GLU A 125 7.33 6.54 9.52
CA GLU A 125 6.48 7.00 10.62
C GLU A 125 4.98 6.83 10.33
N ILE A 126 4.57 6.67 9.07
CA ILE A 126 3.20 6.26 8.69
C ILE A 126 2.79 4.89 9.29
N ARG A 127 3.73 4.14 9.88
CA ARG A 127 3.44 2.91 10.63
C ARG A 127 2.95 3.16 12.05
N LEU A 128 3.15 4.36 12.58
CA LEU A 128 2.79 4.70 13.96
C LEU A 128 1.30 4.44 14.19
N PRO A 129 0.92 3.69 15.24
CA PRO A 129 -0.48 3.40 15.53
C PRO A 129 -1.34 4.65 15.71
N ALA A 130 -0.75 5.75 16.20
CA ALA A 130 -1.46 7.03 16.33
C ALA A 130 -1.87 7.61 14.97
N TRP A 131 -1.04 7.47 13.93
CA TRP A 131 -1.36 7.93 12.60
C TRP A 131 -2.39 7.03 11.92
N ARG A 132 -2.17 5.71 11.94
CA ARG A 132 -3.06 4.74 11.30
C ARG A 132 -4.48 4.72 11.88
N ARG A 133 -4.64 5.01 13.18
CA ARG A 133 -5.97 5.08 13.81
C ARG A 133 -6.84 6.22 13.32
N GLN A 134 -6.27 7.25 12.66
CA GLN A 134 -7.04 8.38 12.13
C GLN A 134 -7.98 7.96 10.99
N PHE A 135 -7.72 6.82 10.34
CA PHE A 135 -8.54 6.33 9.22
C PHE A 135 -9.80 5.59 9.68
N ALA A 136 -9.81 5.04 10.89
CA ALA A 136 -10.90 4.20 11.36
C ALA A 136 -12.24 4.98 11.42
N GLY A 137 -13.29 4.39 10.84
CA GLY A 137 -14.63 4.96 10.77
C GLY A 137 -14.84 5.99 9.65
N LYS A 138 -13.80 6.40 8.91
CA LYS A 138 -13.95 7.29 7.75
C LYS A 138 -14.56 6.54 6.57
N SER A 139 -15.32 7.24 5.73
CA SER A 139 -15.91 6.71 4.50
C SER A 139 -15.99 7.82 3.46
N LEU A 140 -16.36 7.52 2.22
CA LEU A 140 -16.57 8.52 1.16
C LEU A 140 -17.65 9.57 1.47
N ALA A 141 -18.47 9.37 2.51
CA ALA A 141 -19.40 10.38 3.00
C ALA A 141 -18.70 11.55 3.70
N GLN A 142 -17.43 11.40 4.07
CA GLN A 142 -16.60 12.41 4.71
C GLN A 142 -15.29 12.60 3.93
N PRO A 143 -14.69 13.80 3.93
CA PRO A 143 -13.37 14.00 3.34
C PRO A 143 -12.30 13.11 3.99
N ILE A 144 -11.41 12.57 3.15
CA ILE A 144 -10.20 11.83 3.55
C ILE A 144 -9.02 12.50 2.85
N LYS A 145 -8.55 13.62 3.42
CA LYS A 145 -7.43 14.39 2.87
C LYS A 145 -6.30 14.55 3.88
N ALA A 146 -5.07 14.35 3.42
CA ALA A 146 -3.90 14.60 4.24
C ALA A 146 -3.72 16.11 4.49
N GLY A 147 -3.34 16.47 5.71
CA GLY A 147 -3.20 17.86 6.16
C GLY A 147 -4.51 18.53 6.58
N GLU A 148 -5.66 17.93 6.25
CA GLU A 148 -6.99 18.40 6.65
C GLU A 148 -7.63 17.39 7.63
N ASP A 149 -7.95 16.19 7.14
CA ASP A 149 -8.68 15.14 7.87
C ASP A 149 -7.77 14.07 8.48
N ILE A 150 -6.57 13.92 7.91
CA ILE A 150 -5.50 13.03 8.35
C ILE A 150 -4.26 13.88 8.58
N SER A 151 -3.74 13.88 9.80
CA SER A 151 -2.54 14.64 10.16
C SER A 151 -1.33 14.16 9.38
N VAL A 152 -0.48 15.10 8.95
CA VAL A 152 0.81 14.80 8.34
C VAL A 152 1.89 14.71 9.41
N ILE A 153 2.81 13.75 9.26
CA ILE A 153 3.99 13.62 10.12
C ILE A 153 5.17 14.33 9.45
N SER A 154 5.87 15.19 10.19
CA SER A 154 7.10 15.84 9.71
C SER A 154 8.13 14.80 9.26
N GLY A 155 8.70 15.01 8.07
CA GLY A 155 9.64 14.04 7.47
C GLY A 155 8.97 12.88 6.72
N ALA A 156 7.65 12.73 6.82
CA ALA A 156 6.86 11.69 6.14
C ALA A 156 5.75 12.26 5.24
N THR A 157 5.84 13.54 4.84
CA THR A 157 4.76 14.25 4.13
C THR A 157 4.30 13.54 2.87
N LEU A 158 5.22 13.11 2.00
CA LEU A 158 4.87 12.41 0.76
C LEU A 158 4.17 11.07 1.05
N SER A 159 4.72 10.29 1.98
CA SER A 159 4.16 9.00 2.39
C SER A 159 2.77 9.16 2.99
N CYS A 160 2.56 10.17 3.84
CA CYS A 160 1.25 10.51 4.40
C CYS A 160 0.26 10.83 3.27
N ASN A 161 0.61 11.77 2.39
CA ASN A 161 -0.27 12.19 1.30
C ASN A 161 -0.65 11.04 0.39
N HIS A 162 0.34 10.29 -0.09
CA HIS A 162 0.09 9.23 -1.07
C HIS A 162 -0.67 8.04 -0.49
N VAL A 163 -0.38 7.63 0.75
CA VAL A 163 -1.17 6.56 1.40
C VAL A 163 -2.57 7.05 1.71
N THR A 164 -2.76 8.29 2.17
CA THR A 164 -4.10 8.85 2.38
C THR A 164 -4.90 8.91 1.08
N ASP A 165 -4.29 9.33 -0.02
CA ASP A 165 -4.91 9.33 -1.35
C ASP A 165 -5.24 7.91 -1.85
N GLY A 166 -4.40 6.92 -1.53
CA GLY A 166 -4.64 5.53 -1.89
C GLY A 166 -5.77 4.87 -1.07
N VAL A 167 -5.94 5.30 0.18
CA VAL A 167 -7.06 4.84 1.04
C VAL A 167 -8.41 5.41 0.59
N ARG A 168 -8.41 6.58 -0.06
CA ARG A 168 -9.61 7.28 -0.52
C ARG A 168 -10.13 6.73 -1.84
#